data_AF-A0A6L8BCM0-F1
#
_entry.id   AF-A0A6L8BCM0-F1
#
_cell.length_a   1.000
_cell.length_b   1.000
_cell.length_c   1.000
_cell.angle_alpha   90.00
_cell.angle_beta   90.00
_cell.angle_gamma   90.00
#
_symmetry.space_group_name_H-M   'P 1'
#
loop_
_entity.id
_entity.type
_entity.pdbx_description
1 polymer ?
#
loop_
_entity_poly.entity_id
_entity_poly.type
_entity_poly.pdbx_seq_one_letter_code
_entity_poly.pdbx_strand_id
1 'polypeptide(L)'
;LLVAAASLRPGAFAVMWRDAGRLRSPNAGWPESAVAGALGVRLSGPRSYGGAKSAEPWLNARASDPGPDDLRSGLTLYCKALALAALVLAGIAALQLTS
;
A
#
# COMPACT_ATOMS: atom_id res chain seq x y z
N LEU A 1 5.26 4.53 -1.85
CA LEU A 1 6.62 4.22 -2.34
C LEU A 1 7.22 2.99 -1.66
N LEU A 2 7.57 3.04 -0.37
CA LEU A 2 8.25 1.92 0.31
C LEU A 2 7.46 0.61 0.30
N VAL A 3 6.14 0.67 0.48
CA VAL A 3 5.26 -0.51 0.35
C VAL A 3 5.34 -1.13 -1.04
N ALA A 4 5.23 -0.31 -2.09
CA ALA A 4 5.32 -0.80 -3.47
C ALA A 4 6.71 -1.39 -3.76
N ALA A 5 7.79 -0.74 -3.32
CA ALA A 5 9.16 -1.24 -3.46
C ALA A 5 9.37 -2.56 -2.70
N ALA A 6 8.95 -2.64 -1.43
CA ALA A 6 9.09 -3.82 -0.58
C ALA A 6 8.29 -5.04 -1.09
N SER A 7 7.25 -4.81 -1.88
CA SER A 7 6.48 -5.89 -2.51
C SER A 7 7.25 -6.64 -3.59
N LEU A 8 8.25 -5.99 -4.22
CA LEU A 8 8.94 -6.46 -5.43
C LEU A 8 7.97 -6.84 -6.58
N ARG A 9 6.76 -6.29 -6.57
CA ARG A 9 5.74 -6.51 -7.60
C ARG A 9 5.58 -5.23 -8.44
N PRO A 10 5.93 -5.25 -9.73
CA PRO A 10 5.75 -4.09 -10.61
C PRO A 10 4.31 -3.56 -10.63
N GLY A 11 3.33 -4.46 -10.52
CA GLY A 11 1.91 -4.12 -10.44
C GLY A 11 1.54 -3.22 -9.26
N ALA A 12 2.30 -3.25 -8.15
CA ALA A 12 2.05 -2.40 -7.00
C ALA A 12 2.24 -0.91 -7.33
N PHE A 13 3.27 -0.57 -8.11
CA PHE A 13 3.51 0.80 -8.55
C PHE A 13 2.45 1.27 -9.55
N ALA A 14 2.07 0.40 -10.49
CA ALA A 14 1.04 0.72 -11.47
C ALA A 14 -0.31 1.04 -10.81
N VAL A 15 -0.73 0.22 -9.85
CA VAL A 15 -1.96 0.46 -9.08
C VAL A 15 -1.82 1.70 -8.19
N MET A 16 -0.70 1.85 -7.49
CA MET A 16 -0.42 3.01 -6.64
C MET A 16 -0.59 4.32 -7.43
N TRP A 17 0.05 4.43 -8.59
CA TRP A 17 -0.01 5.63 -9.42
C TRP A 17 -1.41 5.86 -10.00
N ARG A 18 -2.06 4.80 -10.49
CA ARG A 18 -3.39 4.88 -11.13
C ARG A 18 -4.50 5.27 -10.15
N ASP A 19 -4.44 4.76 -8.91
CA ASP A 19 -5.58 4.80 -7.99
C ASP A 19 -5.39 5.75 -6.80
N ALA A 20 -4.16 6.20 -6.48
CA ALA A 20 -3.92 7.03 -5.29
C ALA A 20 -4.76 8.31 -5.23
N GLY A 21 -4.98 8.97 -6.38
CA GLY A 21 -5.79 10.19 -6.47
C GLY A 21 -7.29 9.98 -6.28
N ARG A 22 -7.77 8.73 -6.19
CA ARG A 22 -9.19 8.42 -6.00
C ARG A 22 -9.64 8.62 -4.56
N LEU A 23 -8.74 8.41 -3.59
CA LEU A 23 -9.05 8.70 -2.20
C LEU A 23 -8.91 10.20 -1.91
N ARG A 24 -9.80 10.71 -1.07
CA ARG A 24 -9.82 12.13 -0.66
C ARG A 24 -8.52 12.57 0.02
N SER A 25 -7.86 11.66 0.74
CA SER A 25 -6.61 11.92 1.44
C SER A 25 -5.45 11.30 0.68
N PRO A 26 -4.45 12.08 0.23
CA PRO A 26 -3.22 11.55 -0.34
C PRO A 26 -2.49 10.61 0.62
N ASN A 27 -2.52 10.92 1.93
CA ASN A 27 -1.89 10.10 2.97
C ASN A 27 -2.51 8.70 3.07
N ALA A 28 -3.78 8.54 2.65
CA ALA A 28 -4.45 7.25 2.52
C ALA A 28 -4.27 6.66 1.11
N GLY A 29 -4.44 7.49 0.06
CA GLY A 29 -4.45 7.08 -1.34
C GLY A 29 -3.19 6.36 -1.79
N TRP A 30 -2.02 6.95 -1.54
CA TRP A 30 -0.74 6.38 -1.98
C TRP A 30 -0.42 5.05 -1.29
N PRO A 31 -0.48 4.94 0.05
CA PRO A 31 -0.19 3.67 0.72
C PRO A 31 -1.24 2.59 0.43
N GLU A 32 -2.54 2.89 0.50
CA GLU A 32 -3.59 1.89 0.31
C GLU A 32 -3.60 1.33 -1.11
N SER A 33 -3.39 2.18 -2.13
CA SER A 33 -3.30 1.72 -3.51
C SER A 33 -2.05 0.84 -3.75
N ALA A 34 -0.95 1.16 -3.08
CA ALA A 34 0.25 0.31 -3.11
C ALA A 34 0.00 -1.06 -2.48
N VAL A 35 -0.69 -1.13 -1.34
CA VAL A 35 -1.08 -2.40 -0.69
C VAL A 35 -2.01 -3.20 -1.60
N ALA A 36 -3.04 -2.57 -2.16
CA ALA A 36 -3.99 -3.21 -3.06
C ALA A 36 -3.27 -3.88 -4.26
N GLY A 37 -2.34 -3.15 -4.89
CA GLY A 37 -1.56 -3.69 -6.00
C GLY A 37 -0.50 -4.73 -5.57
N ALA A 38 0.09 -4.58 -4.39
CA ALA A 38 1.09 -5.52 -3.86
C ALA A 38 0.48 -6.86 -3.46
N LEU A 39 -0.70 -6.86 -2.85
CA LEU A 39 -1.42 -8.07 -2.45
C LEU A 39 -2.25 -8.65 -3.60
N GLY A 40 -2.55 -7.86 -4.64
CA GLY A 40 -3.39 -8.32 -5.75
C GLY A 40 -4.86 -8.42 -5.36
N VAL A 41 -5.31 -7.56 -4.45
CA VAL A 41 -6.68 -7.49 -3.94
C VAL A 41 -7.26 -6.09 -4.17
N ARG A 42 -8.58 -5.95 -4.11
CA ARG A 42 -9.25 -4.64 -4.11
C ARG A 42 -9.45 -4.12 -2.68
N LEU A 43 -9.33 -2.81 -2.49
CA LEU A 43 -9.45 -2.14 -1.18
C LEU A 43 -10.31 -0.87 -1.25
N SER A 44 -10.57 -0.28 -0.07
CA SER A 44 -11.45 0.86 0.18
C SER A 44 -12.93 0.51 -0.05
N GLY A 45 -13.43 0.62 -1.28
CA GLY A 45 -14.78 0.20 -1.67
C GLY A 45 -15.92 0.83 -0.85
N PRO A 46 -17.20 0.55 -1.18
CA PRO A 46 -18.31 1.07 -0.38
C PRO A 46 -18.22 0.58 1.07
N ARG A 47 -18.15 1.52 2.01
CA ARG A 47 -18.02 1.25 3.45
C ARG A 47 -19.37 1.43 4.11
N SER A 48 -19.71 0.60 5.10
CA SER A 48 -20.87 0.87 5.97
C SER A 48 -20.41 1.09 7.40
N TYR A 49 -20.64 2.29 7.92
CA TYR A 49 -20.36 2.65 9.32
C TYR A 49 -21.65 3.13 9.96
N GLY A 50 -22.09 2.47 11.04
CA GLY A 50 -23.28 2.88 11.79
C GLY A 50 -24.57 2.97 10.96
N GLY A 51 -24.71 2.14 9.92
CA GLY A 51 -25.85 2.16 9.00
C GLY A 51 -25.75 3.16 7.84
N ALA A 52 -24.80 4.10 7.88
CA ALA A 52 -24.52 4.99 6.75
C ALA A 52 -23.57 4.32 5.75
N LYS A 53 -23.95 4.28 4.48
CA LYS A 53 -23.08 3.81 3.39
C LYS A 53 -22.29 4.99 2.81
N SER A 54 -20.97 4.87 2.79
CA SER A 54 -20.08 5.78 2.06
C SER A 54 -19.68 5.14 0.73
N ALA A 55 -19.88 5.85 -0.37
CA ALA A 55 -19.53 5.41 -1.72
C ALA A 55 -18.04 5.63 -2.01
N GLU A 56 -17.18 5.07 -1.17
CA GLU A 56 -15.73 5.14 -1.37
C GLU A 56 -15.31 4.31 -2.60
N PRO A 57 -14.36 4.80 -3.40
CA PRO A 57 -13.97 4.15 -4.64
C PRO A 57 -13.17 2.88 -4.35
N TRP A 58 -13.33 1.89 -5.22
CA TRP A 58 -12.45 0.72 -5.20
C TRP A 58 -11.05 1.07 -5.72
N LEU A 59 -10.05 0.74 -4.92
CA LEU A 59 -8.66 0.65 -5.34
C LEU A 59 -8.44 -0.75 -5.91
N ASN A 60 -7.68 -0.86 -7.00
CA ASN A 60 -7.46 -2.11 -7.71
C ASN A 60 -8.75 -2.87 -8.07
N ALA A 61 -9.77 -2.13 -8.52
CA ALA A 61 -11.16 -2.61 -8.61
C ALA A 61 -11.42 -3.93 -9.36
N ARG A 62 -10.51 -4.36 -10.24
CA ARG A 62 -10.63 -5.63 -10.98
C ARG A 62 -10.07 -6.84 -10.24
N ALA A 63 -9.40 -6.63 -9.11
CA ALA A 63 -8.87 -7.70 -8.28
C ALA A 63 -9.95 -8.31 -7.38
N SER A 64 -9.65 -9.47 -6.82
CA SER A 64 -10.52 -10.19 -5.89
C SER A 64 -10.65 -9.45 -4.55
N ASP A 65 -11.72 -9.75 -3.81
CA ASP A 65 -11.84 -9.35 -2.42
C ASP A 65 -10.72 -9.96 -1.58
N PRO A 66 -10.24 -9.24 -0.55
CA PRO A 66 -9.24 -9.77 0.36
C PRO A 66 -9.78 -10.96 1.15
N GLY A 67 -8.99 -12.02 1.24
CA GLY A 67 -9.22 -13.18 2.09
C GLY A 67 -8.42 -13.12 3.39
N PRO A 68 -8.63 -14.10 4.29
CA PRO A 68 -7.91 -14.17 5.57
C PRO A 68 -6.38 -14.22 5.43
N ASP A 69 -5.85 -14.88 4.39
CA ASP A 69 -4.40 -14.99 4.16
C ASP A 69 -3.76 -13.66 3.74
N ASP A 70 -4.55 -12.72 3.20
CA ASP A 70 -4.07 -11.39 2.84
C ASP A 70 -3.72 -10.54 4.06
N LEU A 71 -4.30 -10.84 5.24
CA LEU A 71 -3.91 -10.18 6.49
C LEU A 71 -2.47 -10.53 6.86
N ARG A 72 -2.12 -11.82 6.78
CA ARG A 72 -0.74 -12.28 7.06
C ARG A 72 0.23 -11.72 6.02
N SER A 73 -0.14 -11.79 4.74
CA SER A 73 0.65 -11.24 3.65
C SER A 73 0.83 -9.72 3.78
N GLY A 74 -0.21 -8.99 4.20
CA GLY A 74 -0.18 -7.57 4.48
C GLY A 74 0.75 -7.21 5.64
N LEU A 75 0.73 -7.99 6.73
CA LEU A 75 1.64 -7.79 7.86
C LEU A 75 3.10 -8.07 7.46
N THR A 76 3.35 -9.15 6.71
CA THR A 76 4.67 -9.42 6.16
C THR A 76 5.16 -8.27 5.27
N LEU A 77 4.30 -7.76 4.40
CA LEU A 77 4.62 -6.61 3.54
C LEU A 77 4.94 -5.36 4.35
N TYR A 78 4.19 -5.10 5.43
CA TYR A 78 4.45 -4.00 6.35
C TYR A 78 5.83 -4.13 7.00
N CYS A 79 6.18 -5.29 7.54
CA CYS A 79 7.50 -5.53 8.12
C CYS A 79 8.63 -5.35 7.10
N LYS A 80 8.45 -5.83 5.86
CA LYS A 80 9.42 -5.61 4.77
C LYS A 80 9.58 -4.12 4.44
N ALA A 81 8.49 -3.35 4.45
CA ALA A 81 8.54 -1.91 4.20
C ALA A 81 9.27 -1.16 5.32
N LEU A 82 9.10 -1.56 6.59
CA LEU A 82 9.86 -1.03 7.71
C LEU A 82 11.35 -1.37 7.63
N ALA A 83 11.68 -2.63 7.33
CA ALA A 83 13.07 -3.06 7.15
C ALA A 83 13.75 -2.27 6.02
N LEU A 84 13.05 -2.09 4.89
CA LEU A 84 13.55 -1.26 3.79
C LEU A 84 13.76 0.20 4.22
N ALA A 85 12.82 0.79 4.98
CA ALA A 85 12.97 2.14 5.50
C ALA A 85 14.22 2.27 6.38
N ALA A 86 14.42 1.32 7.30
CA ALA A 86 15.58 1.28 8.18
C ALA A 86 16.90 1.17 7.39
N LEU A 87 16.94 0.30 6.37
CA LEU A 87 18.11 0.15 5.51
C LEU A 87 18.44 1.43 4.73
N VAL A 88 17.43 2.11 4.17
CA VAL A 88 17.62 3.39 3.47
C VAL A 88 18.19 4.45 4.42
N LEU A 89 17.63 4.57 5.62
CA LEU A 89 18.10 5.53 6.63
C LEU A 89 19.53 5.21 7.10
N ALA A 90 19.83 3.94 7.35
CA ALA A 90 21.18 3.49 7.73
C ALA A 90 22.20 3.79 6.61
N GLY A 91 21.82 3.56 5.35
CA GLY A 91 22.66 3.89 4.19
C GLY A 91 22.95 5.38 4.08
N ILE A 92 21.92 6.23 4.24
CA ILE A 92 22.10 7.69 4.24
C ILE A 92 23.03 8.13 5.39
N ALA A 93 22.83 7.61 6.60
CA ALA A 93 23.68 7.92 7.74
C ALA A 93 25.15 7.50 7.51
N ALA A 94 25.39 6.31 6.93
CA ALA A 94 26.74 5.84 6.62
C ALA A 94 27.45 6.74 5.60
N LEU A 95 26.72 7.25 4.59
CA LEU A 95 27.27 8.19 3.60
C LEU A 95 27.67 9.52 4.26
N GLN A 96 26.90 10.01 5.23
CA GLN A 96 27.19 11.25 5.96
C GLN A 96 28.38 11.11 6.93
N LEU A 97 28.66 9.91 7.43
CA LEU A 97 29.83 9.65 8.28
C LEU A 97 31.13 9.55 7.49
N THR A 98 31.04 9.39 6.17
CA THR A 98 32.20 9.23 5.27
C THR A 98 32.54 10.53 4.53
N SER A 99 31.66 11.54 4.60
CA SER A 99 31.85 12.90 4.07
C SER A 99 32.44 13.84 5.11
#